data_AF-A0A7C6HBW9-F1
#
_entry.id   AF-A0A7C6HBW9-F1
#
_cell.length_a   1.000
_cell.length_b   1.000
_cell.length_c   1.000
_cell.angle_alpha   90.00
_cell.angle_beta   90.00
_cell.angle_gamma   90.00
#
_symmetry.space_group_name_H-M   'P 1'
#
loop_
_entity.id
_entity.type
_entity.pdbx_description
1 polymer ?
#
loop_
_entity_poly.entity_id
_entity_poly.type
_entity_poly.pdbx_seq_one_letter_code
_entity_poly.pdbx_strand_id
1 'polypeptide(L)'
;MKRICLSFAILLAVMCLFVSNSEEAESKNLTSMCDIKVSGGQSVDVIVDGSQYGSEWYQSGTVFEIECEEEIAGIYIIWDKKAPIWTMESDGNTYTYGEKEFLHEFVEVENTKKLKITLSESARICEIYVFGEGILPNWVQVWEESHDKADLLLLSTHADDEHLFFAGVLPYYAVERGLKVQVVYMTNHNDTQSRPHELLNGLWVVGIRHYPVISDFPDLAGSLGQKGEDVETVLKRALILYDEEEVTRFHVENIRRFKPKVIVGHDINGEYKHGAHMVNAFTLMKALELSNDPEYHKETYDKYGLWDVPKTYLHLWEENRIVMDWDVPLSKFGGLTAYEVSKLGYNEHKSQHWTWFTKWFMGVYNGKERNKASDIAEYSPCEYGLYRSTVGEDVLKNDFFENVEPHVDETPVPTTPEPTVTPTPKVTETSTPEKTDKPTNTPENGGDNNIGKKVLYAAVIVVVLIMVVFVLKIIVKRI
;
A
#
# COMPACT_ATOMS: atom_id res chain seq x y z
N MET A 1 47.24 -19.86 29.89
CA MET A 1 47.35 -18.51 29.29
C MET A 1 47.49 -18.57 27.77
N LYS A 2 48.68 -18.62 27.12
CA LYS A 2 48.82 -18.44 25.64
C LYS A 2 47.77 -19.16 24.75
N ARG A 3 47.45 -20.44 24.97
CA ARG A 3 46.40 -21.16 24.19
C ARG A 3 44.97 -20.62 24.42
N ILE A 4 44.65 -20.13 25.62
CA ILE A 4 43.33 -19.56 25.96
C ILE A 4 43.14 -18.22 25.23
N CYS A 5 44.17 -17.37 25.18
CA CYS A 5 44.14 -16.10 24.45
C CYS A 5 43.90 -16.32 22.95
N LEU A 6 44.50 -17.36 22.37
CA LEU A 6 44.30 -17.71 20.95
C LEU A 6 42.85 -18.18 20.69
N SER A 7 42.29 -19.05 21.54
CA SER A 7 40.89 -19.46 21.43
C SER A 7 39.91 -18.28 21.58
N PHE A 8 40.19 -17.33 22.48
CA PHE A 8 39.35 -16.16 22.70
C PHE A 8 39.42 -15.18 21.52
N ALA A 9 40.60 -14.98 20.93
CA ALA A 9 40.78 -14.16 19.73
C ALA A 9 40.06 -14.76 18.51
N ILE A 10 40.11 -16.09 18.33
CA ILE A 10 39.37 -16.78 17.26
C ILE A 10 37.85 -16.65 17.49
N LEU A 11 37.37 -16.83 18.73
CA LEU A 11 35.95 -16.68 19.04
C LEU A 11 35.45 -15.24 18.78
N LEU A 12 36.26 -14.23 19.12
CA LEU A 12 35.93 -12.83 18.86
C LEU A 12 35.93 -12.51 17.35
N ALA A 13 36.91 -13.01 16.59
CA ALA A 13 36.94 -12.85 15.14
C ALA A 13 35.75 -13.55 14.45
N VAL A 14 35.35 -14.73 14.92
CA VAL A 14 34.16 -15.43 14.44
C VAL A 14 32.87 -14.69 14.81
N MET A 15 32.78 -14.06 15.99
CA MET A 15 31.66 -13.17 16.31
C MET A 15 31.62 -11.93 15.41
N CYS A 16 32.75 -11.30 15.11
CA CYS A 16 32.79 -10.19 14.14
C CYS A 16 32.33 -10.63 12.74
N LEU A 17 32.69 -11.85 12.30
CA LEU A 17 32.24 -12.44 11.03
C LEU A 17 30.76 -12.88 11.01
N PHE A 18 30.08 -12.88 12.15
CA PHE A 18 28.62 -13.09 12.26
C PHE A 18 27.84 -11.82 12.65
N VAL A 19 28.54 -10.69 12.83
CA VAL A 19 27.92 -9.36 13.07
C VAL A 19 28.08 -8.47 11.83
N SER A 20 28.83 -8.89 10.82
CA SER A 20 28.71 -8.36 9.45
C SER A 20 27.42 -8.85 8.77
N ASN A 21 26.27 -8.48 9.33
CA ASN A 21 25.20 -8.02 8.45
C ASN A 21 25.77 -6.77 7.77
N SER A 22 25.99 -6.83 6.46
CA SER A 22 25.94 -5.62 5.68
C SER A 22 24.51 -5.12 5.75
N GLU A 23 24.26 -4.10 6.57
CA GLU A 23 23.16 -3.19 6.31
C GLU A 23 23.43 -2.63 4.91
N GLU A 24 22.63 -3.09 3.96
CA GLU A 24 22.68 -2.68 2.56
C GLU A 24 22.40 -1.18 2.54
N ALA A 25 23.29 -0.40 1.90
CA ALA A 25 23.28 1.05 2.04
C ALA A 25 21.96 1.64 1.51
N GLU A 26 21.50 2.74 2.09
CA GLU A 26 20.36 3.48 1.53
C GLU A 26 20.70 3.92 0.11
N SER A 27 19.80 3.62 -0.84
CA SER A 27 19.97 3.93 -2.26
C SER A 27 20.15 5.42 -2.45
N LYS A 28 21.26 5.77 -3.09
CA LYS A 28 21.64 7.15 -3.33
C LYS A 28 20.72 7.74 -4.41
N ASN A 29 19.98 8.79 -4.07
CA ASN A 29 19.31 9.64 -5.06
C ASN A 29 20.38 10.31 -5.95
N LEU A 30 20.41 9.95 -7.23
CA LEU A 30 21.37 10.40 -8.23
C LEU A 30 20.89 11.62 -9.04
N THR A 31 19.61 12.00 -8.94
CA THR A 31 18.94 12.95 -9.84
C THR A 31 19.73 14.24 -10.11
N SER A 32 20.27 14.88 -9.06
CA SER A 32 21.05 16.13 -9.16
C SER A 32 22.51 15.95 -9.60
N MET A 33 22.94 14.71 -9.86
CA MET A 33 24.24 14.32 -10.40
C MET A 33 24.12 13.69 -11.81
N CYS A 34 22.90 13.65 -12.36
CA CYS A 34 22.61 13.14 -13.70
C CYS A 34 22.32 14.29 -14.67
N ASP A 35 22.73 14.12 -15.92
CA ASP A 35 22.46 15.03 -17.03
C ASP A 35 21.20 14.55 -17.78
N ILE A 36 20.05 15.10 -17.38
CA ILE A 36 18.72 14.76 -17.90
C ILE A 36 18.34 15.75 -19.02
N LYS A 37 18.08 15.24 -20.24
CA LYS A 37 17.77 16.06 -21.42
C LYS A 37 16.46 15.64 -22.08
N VAL A 38 15.58 16.61 -22.35
CA VAL A 38 14.34 16.39 -23.12
C VAL A 38 14.54 16.64 -24.61
N SER A 39 14.02 15.76 -25.45
CA SER A 39 13.94 15.93 -26.91
C SER A 39 13.29 17.27 -27.28
N GLY A 40 13.94 18.05 -28.14
CA GLY A 40 13.47 19.39 -28.51
C GLY A 40 13.88 20.52 -27.55
N GLY A 41 14.51 20.21 -26.41
CA GLY A 41 15.06 21.21 -25.50
C GLY A 41 14.02 21.90 -24.61
N GLN A 42 12.91 21.21 -24.28
CA GLN A 42 12.07 21.62 -23.14
C GLN A 42 12.90 21.58 -21.84
N SER A 43 12.52 22.39 -20.85
CA SER A 43 13.19 22.33 -19.55
C SER A 43 12.81 21.07 -18.77
N VAL A 44 13.69 20.70 -17.85
CA VAL A 44 13.48 19.68 -16.81
C VAL A 44 13.23 20.32 -15.44
N ASP A 45 13.41 21.64 -15.26
CA ASP A 45 13.47 22.28 -13.94
C ASP A 45 12.28 21.95 -13.01
N VAL A 46 11.08 21.78 -13.58
CA VAL A 46 9.82 21.49 -12.87
C VAL A 46 9.67 20.02 -12.46
N ILE A 47 10.47 19.12 -13.04
CA ILE A 47 10.39 17.66 -12.84
C ILE A 47 11.66 17.05 -12.23
N VAL A 48 12.51 17.91 -11.64
CA VAL A 48 13.72 17.52 -10.88
C VAL A 48 13.92 18.38 -9.62
N ASP A 49 12.91 19.15 -9.17
CA ASP A 49 13.04 20.10 -8.06
C ASP A 49 12.77 19.50 -6.66
N GLY A 50 12.27 18.26 -6.61
CA GLY A 50 11.89 17.55 -5.40
C GLY A 50 10.45 17.82 -4.93
N SER A 51 9.56 18.31 -5.82
CA SER A 51 8.22 18.79 -5.46
C SER A 51 7.13 18.37 -6.44
N GLN A 52 6.42 17.29 -6.07
CA GLN A 52 5.19 16.79 -6.72
C GLN A 52 4.02 17.80 -6.87
N TYR A 53 4.17 19.05 -6.41
CA TYR A 53 3.20 20.14 -6.57
C TYR A 53 3.41 20.93 -7.87
N GLY A 54 4.53 20.75 -8.58
CA GLY A 54 4.72 21.18 -9.97
C GLY A 54 4.29 20.09 -10.95
N SER A 55 4.03 20.45 -12.22
CA SER A 55 4.01 19.47 -13.33
C SER A 55 4.11 20.12 -14.71
N GLU A 56 4.92 19.54 -15.60
CA GLU A 56 5.17 20.01 -16.97
C GLU A 56 4.53 19.07 -18.01
N TRP A 57 4.08 19.60 -19.14
CA TRP A 57 3.42 18.84 -20.21
C TRP A 57 4.40 18.40 -21.30
N TYR A 58 4.36 17.11 -21.61
CA TYR A 58 5.17 16.48 -22.65
C TYR A 58 4.27 15.72 -23.66
N GLN A 59 4.73 15.60 -24.90
CA GLN A 59 3.93 14.99 -25.97
C GLN A 59 4.30 13.50 -26.16
N SER A 60 3.39 12.74 -26.75
CA SER A 60 3.71 11.44 -27.38
C SER A 60 4.93 11.60 -28.29
N GLY A 61 5.92 10.72 -28.12
CA GLY A 61 7.21 10.78 -28.80
C GLY A 61 8.25 11.71 -28.16
N THR A 62 7.95 12.37 -27.04
CA THR A 62 8.98 13.02 -26.22
C THR A 62 9.91 11.95 -25.64
N VAL A 63 11.22 12.18 -25.79
CA VAL A 63 12.29 11.32 -25.26
C VAL A 63 13.06 12.10 -24.18
N PHE A 64 13.27 11.48 -23.02
CA PHE A 64 14.20 11.92 -21.99
C PHE A 64 15.46 11.05 -22.09
N GLU A 65 16.63 11.64 -22.33
CA GLU A 65 17.90 10.94 -22.13
C GLU A 65 18.43 11.24 -20.73
N ILE A 66 18.75 10.20 -19.96
CA ILE A 66 19.33 10.31 -18.61
C ILE A 66 20.74 9.69 -18.67
N GLU A 67 21.76 10.45 -18.23
CA GLU A 67 23.16 10.03 -18.25
C GLU A 67 23.85 10.44 -16.94
N CYS A 68 24.53 9.52 -16.25
CA CYS A 68 25.08 9.74 -14.91
C CYS A 68 26.53 9.21 -14.80
N GLU A 69 27.36 9.81 -13.93
CA GLU A 69 28.73 9.30 -13.68
C GLU A 69 28.73 8.00 -12.85
N GLU A 70 27.73 7.83 -11.98
CA GLU A 70 27.46 6.62 -11.19
C GLU A 70 26.40 5.73 -11.90
N GLU A 71 26.26 4.49 -11.46
CA GLU A 71 25.32 3.52 -12.08
C GLU A 71 23.89 3.72 -11.56
N ILE A 72 22.95 3.80 -12.50
CA ILE A 72 21.50 3.86 -12.29
C ILE A 72 21.01 2.43 -12.10
N ALA A 73 20.34 2.16 -10.97
CA ALA A 73 19.65 0.90 -10.68
C ALA A 73 18.13 1.08 -10.50
N GLY A 74 17.62 2.32 -10.50
CA GLY A 74 16.19 2.60 -10.36
C GLY A 74 15.78 3.96 -10.92
N ILE A 75 14.53 4.04 -11.37
CA ILE A 75 13.83 5.28 -11.76
C ILE A 75 12.50 5.34 -11.02
N TYR A 76 12.15 6.52 -10.50
CA TYR A 76 10.86 6.78 -9.85
C TYR A 76 10.18 7.98 -10.52
N ILE A 77 9.03 7.77 -11.15
CA ILE A 77 8.26 8.81 -11.84
C ILE A 77 7.00 9.12 -11.03
N ILE A 78 6.74 10.40 -10.79
CA ILE A 78 5.45 10.89 -10.32
C ILE A 78 4.73 11.56 -11.48
N TRP A 79 3.59 11.00 -11.86
CA TRP A 79 2.71 11.49 -12.91
C TRP A 79 1.63 12.42 -12.33
N ASP A 80 1.14 13.41 -13.07
CA ASP A 80 0.05 14.32 -12.63
C ASP A 80 -1.32 13.63 -12.56
N LYS A 81 -1.47 12.58 -13.36
CA LYS A 81 -2.65 11.72 -13.54
C LYS A 81 -2.17 10.28 -13.74
N LYS A 82 -3.09 9.33 -13.92
CA LYS A 82 -2.81 7.95 -14.33
C LYS A 82 -1.64 7.87 -15.32
N ALA A 83 -0.68 6.97 -15.08
CA ALA A 83 0.49 6.80 -15.94
C ALA A 83 0.07 6.59 -17.41
N PRO A 84 0.71 7.26 -18.39
CA PRO A 84 0.59 6.91 -19.80
C PRO A 84 1.31 5.59 -20.07
N ILE A 85 1.09 4.95 -21.22
CA ILE A 85 2.05 3.95 -21.68
C ILE A 85 3.38 4.65 -22.03
N TRP A 86 4.48 4.15 -21.48
CA TRP A 86 5.84 4.64 -21.75
C TRP A 86 6.82 3.48 -21.92
N THR A 87 7.97 3.76 -22.53
CA THR A 87 9.03 2.77 -22.73
C THR A 87 10.37 3.26 -22.21
N MET A 88 11.21 2.32 -21.78
CA MET A 88 12.58 2.56 -21.36
C MET A 88 13.54 1.83 -22.30
N GLU A 89 14.55 2.53 -22.82
CA GLU A 89 15.72 1.91 -23.46
C GLU A 89 16.88 1.88 -22.45
N SER A 90 17.40 0.68 -22.14
CA SER A 90 18.60 0.48 -21.32
C SER A 90 19.45 -0.63 -21.93
N ASP A 91 20.76 -0.43 -22.03
CA ASP A 91 21.76 -1.39 -22.55
C ASP A 91 21.43 -2.09 -23.89
N GLY A 92 20.57 -1.47 -24.71
CA GLY A 92 20.12 -1.97 -26.02
C GLY A 92 18.81 -2.78 -25.99
N ASN A 93 18.24 -3.01 -24.80
CA ASN A 93 16.90 -3.57 -24.61
C ASN A 93 15.84 -2.46 -24.53
N THR A 94 14.58 -2.80 -24.82
CA THR A 94 13.43 -1.90 -24.65
C THR A 94 12.38 -2.57 -23.75
N TYR A 95 11.95 -1.86 -22.72
CA TYR A 95 10.96 -2.26 -21.73
C TYR A 95 9.73 -1.34 -21.85
N THR A 96 8.54 -1.83 -21.45
CA THR A 96 7.28 -1.07 -21.47
C THR A 96 6.69 -1.02 -20.06
N TYR A 97 6.17 0.15 -19.67
CA TYR A 97 5.63 0.44 -18.35
C TYR A 97 4.37 1.33 -18.46
N GLY A 98 3.76 1.70 -17.33
CA GLY A 98 2.52 2.46 -17.25
C GLY A 98 1.23 1.64 -17.37
N GLU A 99 1.31 0.34 -17.72
CA GLU A 99 0.13 -0.54 -17.88
C GLU A 99 -0.76 -0.65 -16.63
N LYS A 100 -0.25 -0.28 -15.45
CA LYS A 100 -0.97 -0.30 -14.16
C LYS A 100 -1.65 1.04 -13.82
N GLU A 101 -1.48 2.07 -14.65
CA GLU A 101 -2.01 3.43 -14.45
C GLU A 101 -1.58 4.11 -13.12
N PHE A 102 -0.56 3.60 -12.42
CA PHE A 102 -0.14 4.11 -11.11
C PHE A 102 0.37 5.55 -11.19
N LEU A 103 -0.08 6.41 -10.27
CA LEU A 103 0.29 7.82 -10.21
C LEU A 103 1.75 8.04 -9.78
N HIS A 104 2.26 7.12 -8.94
CA HIS A 104 3.63 7.06 -8.44
C HIS A 104 4.20 5.70 -8.87
N GLU A 105 5.18 5.68 -9.77
CA GLU A 105 5.65 4.46 -10.44
C GLU A 105 7.18 4.32 -10.30
N PHE A 106 7.62 3.32 -9.54
CA PHE A 106 9.03 2.93 -9.45
C PHE A 106 9.33 1.75 -10.37
N VAL A 107 10.47 1.81 -11.07
CA VAL A 107 11.01 0.70 -11.86
C VAL A 107 12.47 0.42 -11.47
N GLU A 108 12.79 -0.86 -11.28
CA GLU A 108 14.18 -1.34 -11.20
C GLU A 108 14.80 -1.31 -12.61
N VAL A 109 16.11 -1.04 -12.67
CA VAL A 109 16.89 -0.93 -13.91
C VAL A 109 18.15 -1.78 -13.77
N GLU A 110 18.48 -2.60 -14.77
CA GLU A 110 19.79 -3.27 -14.82
C GLU A 110 20.90 -2.21 -14.90
N ASN A 111 21.87 -2.25 -13.97
CA ASN A 111 22.87 -1.20 -13.74
C ASN A 111 23.45 -0.61 -15.03
N THR A 112 23.06 0.63 -15.35
CA THR A 112 23.57 1.35 -16.52
C THR A 112 24.00 2.76 -16.16
N LYS A 113 24.82 3.39 -17.02
CA LYS A 113 25.16 4.81 -16.92
C LYS A 113 24.31 5.71 -17.81
N LYS A 114 23.53 5.12 -18.73
CA LYS A 114 22.67 5.87 -19.64
C LYS A 114 21.44 5.08 -20.02
N LEU A 115 20.27 5.68 -19.82
CA LEU A 115 18.98 5.15 -20.30
C LEU A 115 18.19 6.23 -21.03
N LYS A 116 17.14 5.81 -21.74
CA LYS A 116 16.17 6.72 -22.33
C LYS A 116 14.75 6.35 -21.92
N ILE A 117 13.92 7.35 -21.68
CA ILE A 117 12.49 7.20 -21.43
C ILE A 117 11.75 7.82 -22.61
N THR A 118 10.85 7.09 -23.27
CA THR A 118 10.01 7.61 -24.35
C THR A 118 8.54 7.50 -23.98
N LEU A 119 7.82 8.62 -24.07
CA LEU A 119 6.37 8.63 -23.84
C LEU A 119 5.65 8.10 -25.09
N SER A 120 4.83 7.05 -24.95
CA SER A 120 3.98 6.61 -26.06
C SER A 120 2.75 7.51 -26.21
N GLU A 121 2.30 8.13 -25.11
CA GLU A 121 1.14 9.03 -25.05
C GLU A 121 1.52 10.36 -24.38
N SER A 122 0.82 11.44 -24.73
CA SER A 122 1.09 12.77 -24.14
C SER A 122 0.60 12.83 -22.69
N ALA A 123 1.45 13.32 -21.78
CA ALA A 123 1.20 13.29 -20.34
C ALA A 123 1.81 14.50 -19.62
N ARG A 124 1.47 14.65 -18.34
CA ARG A 124 2.17 15.56 -17.43
C ARG A 124 2.94 14.77 -16.39
N ILE A 125 4.19 15.17 -16.19
CA ILE A 125 5.09 14.60 -15.19
C ILE A 125 5.23 15.66 -14.09
N CYS A 126 5.13 15.24 -12.83
CA CYS A 126 5.41 16.07 -11.66
C CYS A 126 6.89 15.98 -11.26
N GLU A 127 7.51 14.81 -11.35
CA GLU A 127 8.86 14.55 -10.82
C GLU A 127 9.48 13.29 -11.44
N ILE A 128 10.81 13.27 -11.64
CA ILE A 128 11.58 12.08 -12.02
C ILE A 128 12.81 11.99 -11.12
N TYR A 129 12.84 10.99 -10.22
CA TYR A 129 14.04 10.66 -9.47
C TYR A 129 14.83 9.51 -10.12
N VAL A 130 16.15 9.64 -10.04
CA VAL A 130 17.11 8.62 -10.46
C VAL A 130 17.79 8.04 -9.20
N PHE A 131 17.96 6.72 -9.15
CA PHE A 131 18.51 5.99 -7.99
C PHE A 131 19.64 5.03 -8.39
N GLY A 132 20.65 4.90 -7.54
CA GLY A 132 21.67 3.84 -7.62
C GLY A 132 21.29 2.60 -6.81
N GLU A 133 22.17 1.60 -6.76
CA GLU A 133 21.98 0.41 -5.90
C GLU A 133 21.77 0.78 -4.43
N GLY A 134 20.96 -0.01 -3.72
CA GLY A 134 20.75 0.09 -2.27
C GLY A 134 19.28 -0.08 -1.84
N ILE A 135 19.04 0.00 -0.53
CA ILE A 135 17.68 0.01 0.03
C ILE A 135 17.03 1.35 -0.30
N LEU A 136 15.92 1.35 -1.05
CA LEU A 136 15.21 2.58 -1.40
C LEU A 136 14.81 3.39 -0.16
N PRO A 137 14.94 4.73 -0.18
CA PRO A 137 14.43 5.59 0.89
C PRO A 137 12.93 5.36 1.13
N ASN A 138 12.49 5.34 2.39
CA ASN A 138 11.13 4.97 2.80
C ASN A 138 9.97 5.80 2.16
N TRP A 139 10.27 6.91 1.48
CA TRP A 139 9.29 7.75 0.78
C TRP A 139 9.08 7.37 -0.70
N VAL A 140 9.96 6.54 -1.28
CA VAL A 140 9.81 6.02 -2.64
C VAL A 140 8.72 4.95 -2.64
N GLN A 141 7.71 5.10 -3.49
CA GLN A 141 6.54 4.24 -3.47
C GLN A 141 6.64 3.13 -4.53
N VAL A 142 6.86 1.91 -4.05
CA VAL A 142 6.85 0.68 -4.83
C VAL A 142 5.50 -0.01 -4.60
N TRP A 143 4.50 0.35 -5.40
CA TRP A 143 3.12 -0.13 -5.24
C TRP A 143 2.93 -1.56 -5.79
N GLU A 144 2.29 -2.40 -4.99
CA GLU A 144 1.65 -3.64 -5.43
C GLU A 144 0.26 -3.34 -6.00
N GLU A 145 -0.27 -4.21 -6.85
CA GLU A 145 -1.66 -4.08 -7.33
C GLU A 145 -2.67 -4.32 -6.20
N SER A 146 -3.88 -3.77 -6.35
CA SER A 146 -5.00 -4.01 -5.42
C SER A 146 -5.22 -5.52 -5.21
N HIS A 147 -5.42 -5.95 -3.96
CA HIS A 147 -5.54 -7.36 -3.59
C HIS A 147 -6.55 -8.15 -4.44
N ASP A 148 -6.29 -9.41 -4.79
CA ASP A 148 -7.30 -10.29 -5.41
C ASP A 148 -8.49 -10.57 -4.47
N LYS A 149 -8.20 -10.74 -3.18
CA LYS A 149 -9.17 -10.92 -2.10
C LYS A 149 -8.74 -10.09 -0.89
N ALA A 150 -9.68 -9.36 -0.29
CA ALA A 150 -9.47 -8.59 0.93
C ALA A 150 -10.06 -9.31 2.13
N ASP A 151 -9.39 -9.23 3.27
CA ASP A 151 -9.97 -9.54 4.57
C ASP A 151 -10.89 -8.41 5.01
N LEU A 152 -10.41 -7.17 4.94
CA LEU A 152 -11.17 -5.96 5.25
C LEU A 152 -11.21 -5.04 4.02
N LEU A 153 -12.40 -4.56 3.67
CA LEU A 153 -12.59 -3.48 2.71
C LEU A 153 -12.91 -2.19 3.47
N LEU A 154 -12.06 -1.17 3.31
CA LEU A 154 -12.30 0.16 3.88
C LEU A 154 -12.86 1.07 2.80
N LEU A 155 -14.09 1.57 3.00
CA LEU A 155 -14.76 2.47 2.06
C LEU A 155 -14.60 3.93 2.51
N SER A 156 -13.48 4.54 2.10
CA SER A 156 -13.25 5.99 2.23
C SER A 156 -14.16 6.77 1.27
N THR A 157 -14.45 8.05 1.56
CA THR A 157 -15.18 8.91 0.61
C THR A 157 -14.20 9.81 -0.13
N HIS A 158 -13.38 10.56 0.62
CA HIS A 158 -12.40 11.51 0.09
C HIS A 158 -10.97 11.16 0.54
N ALA A 159 -9.98 11.78 -0.08
CA ALA A 159 -8.58 11.77 0.31
C ALA A 159 -8.34 12.49 1.64
N ASP A 160 -8.70 11.84 2.76
CA ASP A 160 -8.30 12.07 4.16
C ASP A 160 -9.15 11.27 5.17
N ASP A 161 -10.36 10.81 4.83
CA ASP A 161 -11.29 10.15 5.77
C ASP A 161 -10.70 8.89 6.43
N GLU A 162 -9.90 8.12 5.68
CA GLU A 162 -9.17 6.91 6.12
C GLU A 162 -8.14 7.17 7.22
N HIS A 163 -7.78 8.43 7.43
CA HIS A 163 -6.88 8.86 8.51
C HIS A 163 -7.62 9.69 9.57
N LEU A 164 -8.81 10.22 9.27
CA LEU A 164 -9.63 11.04 10.15
C LEU A 164 -10.70 10.22 10.89
N PHE A 165 -11.72 9.74 10.17
CA PHE A 165 -12.87 9.02 10.73
C PHE A 165 -12.59 7.53 10.90
N PHE A 166 -11.72 6.96 10.05
CA PHE A 166 -11.24 5.57 10.18
C PHE A 166 -9.84 5.47 10.78
N ALA A 167 -9.44 6.47 11.57
CA ALA A 167 -8.17 6.46 12.29
C ALA A 167 -7.99 5.16 13.08
N GLY A 168 -6.76 4.64 13.09
CA GLY A 168 -6.40 3.36 13.71
C GLY A 168 -6.68 2.12 12.85
N VAL A 169 -7.71 2.11 11.99
CA VAL A 169 -8.13 0.92 11.22
C VAL A 169 -7.00 0.40 10.32
N LEU A 170 -6.41 1.26 9.49
CA LEU A 170 -5.33 0.88 8.57
C LEU A 170 -4.08 0.31 9.30
N PRO A 171 -3.41 1.05 10.21
CA PRO A 171 -2.19 0.54 10.85
C PRO A 171 -2.44 -0.69 11.75
N TYR A 172 -3.63 -0.82 12.36
CA TYR A 172 -3.95 -1.99 13.19
C TYR A 172 -4.21 -3.25 12.37
N TYR A 173 -5.15 -3.21 11.41
CA TYR A 173 -5.54 -4.41 10.67
C TYR A 173 -4.53 -4.77 9.57
N ALA A 174 -4.02 -3.79 8.81
CA ALA A 174 -3.12 -4.07 7.68
C ALA A 174 -1.72 -4.43 8.15
N VAL A 175 -1.16 -3.69 9.11
CA VAL A 175 0.28 -3.78 9.43
C VAL A 175 0.54 -4.53 10.73
N GLU A 176 -0.08 -4.16 11.86
CA GLU A 176 0.12 -4.87 13.13
C GLU A 176 -0.36 -6.34 13.04
N ARG A 177 -1.53 -6.55 12.44
CA ARG A 177 -2.11 -7.90 12.25
C ARG A 177 -1.75 -8.59 10.94
N GLY A 178 -1.30 -7.85 9.92
CA GLY A 178 -0.93 -8.43 8.62
C GLY A 178 -2.13 -8.93 7.79
N LEU A 179 -3.32 -8.35 7.96
CA LEU A 179 -4.51 -8.70 7.17
C LEU A 179 -4.53 -7.98 5.82
N LYS A 180 -5.21 -8.56 4.83
CA LYS A 180 -5.39 -7.96 3.50
C LYS A 180 -6.43 -6.85 3.55
N VAL A 181 -5.99 -5.62 3.82
CA VAL A 181 -6.85 -4.44 3.89
C VAL A 181 -6.83 -3.70 2.56
N GLN A 182 -7.90 -3.84 1.77
CA GLN A 182 -8.06 -3.07 0.55
C GLN A 182 -8.78 -1.76 0.85
N VAL A 183 -8.20 -0.64 0.42
CA VAL A 183 -8.82 0.69 0.51
C VAL A 183 -9.52 1.01 -0.82
N VAL A 184 -10.73 1.55 -0.73
CA VAL A 184 -11.55 2.00 -1.85
C VAL A 184 -12.10 3.40 -1.54
N TYR A 185 -11.97 4.33 -2.48
CA TYR A 185 -12.43 5.70 -2.37
C TYR A 185 -13.65 5.93 -3.26
N MET A 186 -14.73 6.46 -2.68
CA MET A 186 -15.93 6.80 -3.47
C MET A 186 -15.66 7.97 -4.41
N THR A 187 -14.81 8.94 -4.06
CA THR A 187 -14.50 10.10 -4.92
C THR A 187 -13.04 10.14 -5.37
N ASN A 188 -12.80 10.69 -6.56
CA ASN A 188 -11.48 11.17 -6.96
C ASN A 188 -11.36 12.69 -6.80
N HIS A 189 -10.11 13.14 -6.72
CA HIS A 189 -9.73 14.55 -6.62
C HIS A 189 -8.91 14.97 -7.84
N ASN A 190 -9.28 14.49 -9.03
CA ASN A 190 -8.53 14.72 -10.27
C ASN A 190 -8.51 16.19 -10.70
N ASP A 191 -9.42 17.03 -10.17
CA ASP A 191 -9.43 18.48 -10.35
C ASP A 191 -8.36 19.21 -9.51
N THR A 192 -7.87 18.56 -8.45
CA THR A 192 -7.01 19.15 -7.41
C THR A 192 -5.69 18.38 -7.37
N GLN A 193 -4.74 18.76 -8.25
CA GLN A 193 -3.47 18.06 -8.50
C GLN A 193 -2.78 17.44 -7.26
N SER A 194 -2.72 18.17 -6.13
CA SER A 194 -2.07 17.67 -4.92
C SER A 194 -2.79 16.49 -4.26
N ARG A 195 -4.13 16.46 -4.21
CA ARG A 195 -4.87 15.51 -3.36
C ARG A 195 -4.66 14.04 -3.74
N PRO A 196 -4.60 13.64 -5.02
CA PRO A 196 -4.24 12.28 -5.39
C PRO A 196 -2.83 11.85 -4.94
N HIS A 197 -1.84 12.76 -4.91
CA HIS A 197 -0.52 12.45 -4.36
C HIS A 197 -0.54 12.40 -2.83
N GLU A 198 -1.25 13.33 -2.18
CA GLU A 198 -1.36 13.37 -0.72
C GLU A 198 -2.06 12.11 -0.16
N LEU A 199 -3.08 11.59 -0.86
CA LEU A 199 -3.72 10.29 -0.61
C LEU A 199 -2.69 9.14 -0.61
N LEU A 200 -1.92 9.00 -1.69
CA LEU A 200 -0.94 7.91 -1.80
C LEU A 200 0.18 8.04 -0.76
N ASN A 201 0.66 9.25 -0.50
CA ASN A 201 1.63 9.52 0.57
C ASN A 201 1.08 9.12 1.96
N GLY A 202 -0.19 9.46 2.26
CA GLY A 202 -0.87 9.11 3.51
C GLY A 202 -0.98 7.60 3.71
N LEU A 203 -1.48 6.88 2.69
CA LEU A 203 -1.54 5.42 2.69
C LEU A 203 -0.14 4.79 2.84
N TRP A 204 0.86 5.31 2.14
CA TRP A 204 2.21 4.76 2.15
C TRP A 204 2.91 4.93 3.50
N VAL A 205 2.76 6.09 4.16
CA VAL A 205 3.39 6.35 5.48
C VAL A 205 2.74 5.55 6.61
N VAL A 206 1.45 5.19 6.51
CA VAL A 206 0.80 4.25 7.45
C VAL A 206 1.02 2.78 7.09
N GLY A 207 1.84 2.49 6.07
CA GLY A 207 2.32 1.14 5.74
C GLY A 207 1.47 0.33 4.76
N ILE A 208 0.50 0.96 4.06
CA ILE A 208 -0.24 0.29 2.97
C ILE A 208 0.65 0.16 1.73
N ARG A 209 0.60 -0.99 1.06
CA ARG A 209 1.45 -1.31 -0.12
C ARG A 209 0.68 -1.75 -1.36
N HIS A 210 -0.58 -2.15 -1.21
CA HIS A 210 -1.48 -2.43 -2.34
C HIS A 210 -2.19 -1.15 -2.78
N TYR A 211 -2.21 -0.88 -4.08
CA TYR A 211 -2.75 0.34 -4.64
C TYR A 211 -4.27 0.47 -4.34
N PRO A 212 -4.74 1.65 -3.92
CA PRO A 212 -6.16 1.88 -3.63
C PRO A 212 -7.01 1.83 -4.90
N VAL A 213 -8.27 1.42 -4.78
CA VAL A 213 -9.26 1.68 -5.84
C VAL A 213 -9.80 3.08 -5.65
N ILE A 214 -9.73 3.92 -6.67
CA ILE A 214 -10.31 5.27 -6.68
C ILE A 214 -11.31 5.31 -7.84
N SER A 215 -12.54 5.74 -7.57
CA SER A 215 -13.60 5.77 -8.58
C SER A 215 -13.48 6.97 -9.55
N ASP A 216 -14.21 6.93 -10.67
CA ASP A 216 -14.32 8.06 -11.59
C ASP A 216 -15.31 9.16 -11.13
N PHE A 217 -16.02 8.99 -10.01
CA PHE A 217 -16.89 10.02 -9.45
C PHE A 217 -16.06 11.18 -8.85
N PRO A 218 -16.26 12.45 -9.26
CA PRO A 218 -15.48 13.58 -8.74
C PRO A 218 -15.92 13.98 -7.32
N ASP A 219 -15.03 14.60 -6.55
CA ASP A 219 -15.38 15.29 -5.30
C ASP A 219 -16.28 16.50 -5.57
N LEU A 220 -17.56 16.38 -5.21
CA LEU A 220 -18.55 17.43 -5.38
C LEU A 220 -18.83 18.11 -4.03
N ALA A 221 -18.10 19.18 -3.74
CA ALA A 221 -18.34 20.09 -2.60
C ALA A 221 -19.79 20.61 -2.50
N GLY A 222 -20.56 20.57 -3.60
CA GLY A 222 -22.00 20.79 -3.63
C GLY A 222 -22.84 19.78 -2.82
N SER A 223 -22.23 18.72 -2.27
CA SER A 223 -22.86 17.72 -1.41
C SER A 223 -22.76 18.01 0.10
N LEU A 224 -21.85 18.89 0.54
CA LEU A 224 -21.69 19.27 1.95
C LEU A 224 -22.99 19.84 2.56
N GLY A 225 -23.43 19.34 3.72
CA GLY A 225 -24.60 19.80 4.44
C GLY A 225 -24.48 21.22 4.99
N GLN A 226 -25.53 22.03 4.85
CA GLN A 226 -25.54 23.40 5.38
C GLN A 226 -25.99 23.44 6.84
N LYS A 227 -25.71 24.57 7.50
CA LYS A 227 -26.09 24.81 8.90
C LYS A 227 -27.61 24.96 9.02
N GLY A 228 -28.25 23.99 9.65
CA GLY A 228 -29.70 23.95 9.86
C GLY A 228 -30.48 23.12 8.85
N GLU A 229 -29.84 22.59 7.80
CA GLU A 229 -30.44 21.52 6.98
C GLU A 229 -30.52 20.22 7.79
N ASP A 230 -31.59 19.46 7.58
CA ASP A 230 -31.78 18.11 8.09
C ASP A 230 -31.07 17.05 7.22
N VAL A 231 -30.93 15.85 7.78
CA VAL A 231 -30.27 14.69 7.17
C VAL A 231 -30.93 14.29 5.84
N GLU A 232 -32.26 14.27 5.77
CA GLU A 232 -33.00 13.84 4.58
C GLU A 232 -32.81 14.81 3.40
N THR A 233 -32.80 16.13 3.68
CA THR A 233 -32.51 17.20 2.71
C THR A 233 -31.08 17.11 2.17
N VAL A 234 -30.08 16.83 3.01
CA VAL A 234 -28.68 16.68 2.57
C VAL A 234 -28.51 15.44 1.68
N LEU A 235 -29.04 14.29 2.09
CA LEU A 235 -28.98 13.06 1.28
C LEU A 235 -29.66 13.23 -0.08
N LYS A 236 -30.86 13.84 -0.10
CA LYS A 236 -31.59 14.13 -1.35
C LYS A 236 -30.81 15.04 -2.30
N ARG A 237 -30.04 16.01 -1.76
CA ARG A 237 -29.15 16.86 -2.57
C ARG A 237 -27.92 16.09 -3.07
N ALA A 238 -27.37 15.18 -2.26
CA ALA A 238 -26.23 14.36 -2.65
C ALA A 238 -26.58 13.33 -3.74
N LEU A 239 -27.75 12.70 -3.67
CA LEU A 239 -28.28 11.76 -4.68
C LEU A 239 -28.74 12.45 -6.01
N ILE A 240 -28.64 13.78 -6.10
CA ILE A 240 -28.78 14.55 -7.36
C ILE A 240 -27.41 14.82 -8.00
N LEU A 241 -26.33 14.69 -7.22
CA LEU A 241 -24.94 14.95 -7.64
C LEU A 241 -24.17 13.66 -7.94
N TYR A 242 -24.44 12.61 -7.16
CA TYR A 242 -23.94 11.26 -7.35
C TYR A 242 -25.11 10.37 -7.76
N ASP A 243 -24.98 9.67 -8.90
CA ASP A 243 -26.02 8.74 -9.36
C ASP A 243 -26.07 7.51 -8.44
N GLU A 244 -27.25 7.28 -7.86
CA GLU A 244 -27.47 6.23 -6.85
C GLU A 244 -27.17 4.83 -7.39
N GLU A 245 -27.49 4.57 -8.66
CA GLU A 245 -27.34 3.26 -9.29
C GLU A 245 -25.88 3.01 -9.66
N GLU A 246 -25.19 4.01 -10.21
CA GLU A 246 -23.76 3.91 -10.53
C GLU A 246 -22.89 3.71 -9.28
N VAL A 247 -23.16 4.43 -8.19
CA VAL A 247 -22.40 4.23 -6.94
C VAL A 247 -22.76 2.89 -6.28
N THR A 248 -24.03 2.46 -6.32
CA THR A 248 -24.43 1.11 -5.87
C THR A 248 -23.70 0.03 -6.67
N ARG A 249 -23.62 0.18 -8.01
CA ARG A 249 -22.93 -0.71 -8.93
C ARG A 249 -21.43 -0.79 -8.65
N PHE A 250 -20.78 0.34 -8.40
CA PHE A 250 -19.38 0.43 -7.98
C PHE A 250 -19.12 -0.36 -6.68
N HIS A 251 -19.96 -0.21 -5.65
CA HIS A 251 -19.83 -1.01 -4.44
C HIS A 251 -20.05 -2.51 -4.71
N VAL A 252 -21.05 -2.89 -5.50
CA VAL A 252 -21.29 -4.30 -5.87
C VAL A 252 -20.10 -4.91 -6.61
N GLU A 253 -19.45 -4.18 -7.52
CA GLU A 253 -18.21 -4.66 -8.16
C GLU A 253 -17.10 -4.89 -7.11
N ASN A 254 -16.80 -3.91 -6.27
CA ASN A 254 -15.73 -4.02 -5.28
C ASN A 254 -16.00 -5.16 -4.27
N ILE A 255 -17.25 -5.35 -3.84
CA ILE A 255 -17.65 -6.44 -2.95
C ILE A 255 -17.49 -7.81 -3.65
N ARG A 256 -17.95 -7.95 -4.89
CA ARG A 256 -17.84 -9.22 -5.65
C ARG A 256 -16.40 -9.54 -6.04
N ARG A 257 -15.59 -8.54 -6.40
CA ARG A 257 -14.16 -8.66 -6.72
C ARG A 257 -13.38 -9.11 -5.48
N PHE A 258 -13.35 -8.27 -4.44
CA PHE A 258 -12.47 -8.47 -3.28
C PHE A 258 -12.99 -9.46 -2.25
N LYS A 259 -14.28 -9.81 -2.30
CA LYS A 259 -14.92 -10.81 -1.41
C LYS A 259 -14.60 -10.58 0.07
N PRO A 260 -14.83 -9.36 0.60
CA PRO A 260 -14.38 -8.97 1.93
C PRO A 260 -15.03 -9.80 3.03
N LYS A 261 -14.24 -10.15 4.05
CA LYS A 261 -14.76 -10.75 5.29
C LYS A 261 -15.42 -9.71 6.19
N VAL A 262 -14.82 -8.52 6.24
CA VAL A 262 -15.29 -7.34 6.97
C VAL A 262 -15.38 -6.16 6.01
N ILE A 263 -16.44 -5.35 6.11
CA ILE A 263 -16.47 -4.01 5.52
C ILE A 263 -16.57 -2.96 6.64
N VAL A 264 -15.84 -1.85 6.49
CA VAL A 264 -15.96 -0.65 7.33
C VAL A 264 -16.33 0.53 6.44
N GLY A 265 -17.37 1.27 6.83
CA GLY A 265 -17.87 2.46 6.10
C GLY A 265 -18.39 3.57 7.02
N HIS A 266 -18.81 4.67 6.41
CA HIS A 266 -19.23 5.92 7.05
C HIS A 266 -20.54 5.83 7.84
N ASP A 267 -20.78 6.83 8.69
CA ASP A 267 -22.08 7.09 9.32
C ASP A 267 -23.16 7.38 8.25
N ILE A 268 -24.36 6.84 8.44
CA ILE A 268 -25.53 7.11 7.58
C ILE A 268 -25.96 8.59 7.60
N ASN A 269 -25.60 9.34 8.65
CA ASN A 269 -25.82 10.78 8.73
C ASN A 269 -24.64 11.60 8.14
N GLY A 270 -23.56 10.93 7.72
CA GLY A 270 -22.36 11.54 7.16
C GLY A 270 -21.58 12.40 8.16
N GLU A 271 -21.55 11.97 9.43
CA GLU A 271 -20.81 12.59 10.53
C GLU A 271 -21.18 14.08 10.71
N TYR A 272 -20.38 14.98 10.14
CA TYR A 272 -20.61 16.42 10.09
C TYR A 272 -21.66 16.83 9.03
N LYS A 273 -22.46 15.86 8.57
CA LYS A 273 -23.44 15.90 7.49
C LYS A 273 -22.82 16.17 6.11
N HIS A 274 -21.78 15.42 5.75
CA HIS A 274 -21.26 15.44 4.38
C HIS A 274 -22.06 14.52 3.46
N GLY A 275 -22.78 15.09 2.48
CA GLY A 275 -23.68 14.31 1.62
C GLY A 275 -23.00 13.16 0.86
N ALA A 276 -21.72 13.32 0.48
CA ALA A 276 -20.97 12.22 -0.15
C ALA A 276 -20.77 11.01 0.78
N HIS A 277 -20.57 11.22 2.09
CA HIS A 277 -20.44 10.13 3.07
C HIS A 277 -21.78 9.40 3.21
N MET A 278 -22.87 10.16 3.25
CA MET A 278 -24.23 9.64 3.33
C MET A 278 -24.57 8.79 2.10
N VAL A 279 -24.14 9.21 0.91
CA VAL A 279 -24.29 8.41 -0.32
C VAL A 279 -23.47 7.12 -0.23
N ASN A 280 -22.19 7.20 0.16
CA ASN A 280 -21.29 6.05 0.33
C ASN A 280 -21.91 4.99 1.28
N ALA A 281 -22.36 5.42 2.47
CA ALA A 281 -23.04 4.55 3.42
C ALA A 281 -24.37 3.97 2.87
N PHE A 282 -25.23 4.81 2.29
CA PHE A 282 -26.54 4.41 1.76
C PHE A 282 -26.43 3.41 0.60
N THR A 283 -25.48 3.62 -0.31
CA THR A 283 -25.27 2.75 -1.49
C THR A 283 -24.48 1.50 -1.14
N LEU A 284 -23.58 1.52 -0.13
CA LEU A 284 -23.07 0.32 0.53
C LEU A 284 -24.22 -0.53 1.11
N MET A 285 -25.15 0.06 1.86
CA MET A 285 -26.27 -0.67 2.47
C MET A 285 -27.12 -1.41 1.42
N LYS A 286 -27.35 -0.80 0.24
CA LYS A 286 -27.98 -1.47 -0.91
C LYS A 286 -27.08 -2.57 -1.51
N ALA A 287 -25.80 -2.29 -1.70
CA ALA A 287 -24.85 -3.18 -2.35
C ALA A 287 -24.61 -4.49 -1.58
N LEU A 288 -24.78 -4.49 -0.24
CA LEU A 288 -24.63 -5.70 0.60
C LEU A 288 -25.65 -6.80 0.30
N GLU A 289 -26.85 -6.44 -0.15
CA GLU A 289 -27.86 -7.41 -0.60
C GLU A 289 -27.67 -7.74 -2.09
N LEU A 290 -27.42 -6.71 -2.91
CA LEU A 290 -27.27 -6.85 -4.36
C LEU A 290 -25.99 -7.59 -4.78
N SER A 291 -24.93 -7.60 -3.97
CA SER A 291 -23.72 -8.39 -4.24
C SER A 291 -23.99 -9.91 -4.27
N ASN A 292 -25.08 -10.35 -3.64
CA ASN A 292 -25.54 -11.73 -3.59
C ASN A 292 -26.75 -12.02 -4.53
N ASP A 293 -27.20 -11.04 -5.34
CA ASP A 293 -28.26 -11.22 -6.34
C ASP A 293 -27.67 -11.52 -7.74
N PRO A 294 -27.87 -12.73 -8.33
CA PRO A 294 -27.33 -13.08 -9.65
C PRO A 294 -27.97 -12.32 -10.82
N GLU A 295 -29.16 -11.73 -10.65
CA GLU A 295 -29.80 -10.93 -11.69
C GLU A 295 -29.29 -9.47 -11.68
N TYR A 296 -28.77 -8.99 -10.54
CA TYR A 296 -28.21 -7.65 -10.44
C TYR A 296 -26.79 -7.57 -11.05
N HIS A 297 -26.63 -6.68 -12.03
CA HIS A 297 -25.39 -6.41 -12.78
C HIS A 297 -24.63 -7.68 -13.21
N LYS A 298 -25.22 -8.41 -14.16
CA LYS A 298 -24.73 -9.73 -14.61
C LYS A 298 -23.24 -9.76 -14.99
N GLU A 299 -22.67 -8.69 -15.53
CA GLU A 299 -21.25 -8.65 -15.91
C GLU A 299 -20.29 -8.86 -14.73
N THR A 300 -20.56 -8.23 -13.57
CA THR A 300 -19.70 -8.44 -12.38
C THR A 300 -19.97 -9.77 -11.71
N TYR A 301 -21.18 -10.32 -11.84
CA TYR A 301 -21.48 -11.70 -11.46
C TYR A 301 -20.74 -12.72 -12.34
N ASP A 302 -20.74 -12.56 -13.67
CA ASP A 302 -20.03 -13.45 -14.60
C ASP A 302 -18.50 -13.38 -14.41
N LYS A 303 -17.97 -12.18 -14.10
CA LYS A 303 -16.53 -11.93 -13.93
C LYS A 303 -15.97 -12.39 -12.56
N TYR A 304 -16.69 -12.14 -11.47
CA TYR A 304 -16.17 -12.40 -10.11
C TYR A 304 -17.03 -13.39 -9.30
N GLY A 305 -18.28 -13.65 -9.69
CA GLY A 305 -19.25 -14.42 -8.91
C GLY A 305 -20.01 -13.58 -7.87
N LEU A 306 -20.87 -14.24 -7.10
CA LEU A 306 -21.58 -13.62 -5.97
C LEU A 306 -20.71 -13.53 -4.72
N TRP A 307 -21.06 -12.60 -3.82
CA TRP A 307 -20.53 -12.56 -2.47
C TRP A 307 -21.57 -12.04 -1.47
N ASP A 308 -21.64 -12.69 -0.31
CA ASP A 308 -22.44 -12.27 0.84
C ASP A 308 -21.49 -11.91 1.98
N VAL A 309 -21.48 -10.64 2.38
CA VAL A 309 -20.46 -10.08 3.27
C VAL A 309 -20.67 -10.58 4.71
N PRO A 310 -19.69 -11.27 5.33
CA PRO A 310 -19.85 -11.83 6.67
C PRO A 310 -20.17 -10.82 7.76
N LYS A 311 -19.51 -9.65 7.77
CA LYS A 311 -19.78 -8.55 8.71
C LYS A 311 -19.58 -7.18 8.06
N THR A 312 -20.46 -6.23 8.37
CA THR A 312 -20.31 -4.81 8.00
C THR A 312 -20.47 -3.92 9.22
N TYR A 313 -19.48 -3.06 9.44
CA TYR A 313 -19.51 -1.99 10.44
C TYR A 313 -19.71 -0.64 9.76
N LEU A 314 -20.54 0.19 10.38
CA LEU A 314 -20.69 1.60 10.02
C LEU A 314 -20.24 2.45 11.21
N HIS A 315 -19.46 3.50 10.92
CA HIS A 315 -19.01 4.48 11.91
C HIS A 315 -20.24 5.12 12.59
N LEU A 316 -20.15 5.33 13.91
CA LEU A 316 -21.21 5.86 14.78
C LEU A 316 -22.56 5.10 14.79
N TRP A 317 -22.69 3.95 14.12
CA TRP A 317 -23.94 3.20 14.03
C TRP A 317 -24.49 2.78 15.40
N GLU A 318 -25.80 2.98 15.60
CA GLU A 318 -26.39 2.95 16.94
C GLU A 318 -26.61 1.54 17.50
N GLU A 319 -26.80 0.54 16.63
CA GLU A 319 -27.07 -0.84 17.02
C GLU A 319 -25.78 -1.65 17.13
N ASN A 320 -25.75 -2.63 18.04
CA ASN A 320 -24.60 -3.52 18.25
C ASN A 320 -23.24 -2.83 18.33
N ARG A 321 -23.20 -1.67 19.02
CA ARG A 321 -22.00 -0.82 19.16
C ARG A 321 -20.77 -1.60 19.63
N ILE A 322 -19.63 -1.16 19.10
CA ILE A 322 -18.26 -1.58 19.40
C ILE A 322 -17.41 -0.31 19.58
N VAL A 323 -16.47 -0.34 20.52
CA VAL A 323 -15.55 0.79 20.77
C VAL A 323 -14.13 0.25 20.71
N MET A 324 -13.37 0.68 19.71
CA MET A 324 -12.01 0.21 19.44
C MET A 324 -10.98 1.02 20.23
N ASP A 325 -9.99 0.33 20.82
CA ASP A 325 -8.87 0.99 21.51
C ASP A 325 -7.69 1.21 20.55
N TRP A 326 -7.69 2.37 19.89
CA TRP A 326 -6.61 2.79 19.00
C TRP A 326 -5.40 3.40 19.72
N ASP A 327 -5.42 3.43 21.05
CA ASP A 327 -4.33 3.96 21.89
C ASP A 327 -3.42 2.87 22.46
N VAL A 328 -3.60 1.62 22.00
CA VAL A 328 -2.66 0.52 22.25
C VAL A 328 -1.41 0.70 21.38
N PRO A 329 -0.18 0.66 21.96
CA PRO A 329 1.07 0.64 21.22
C PRO A 329 1.19 -0.54 20.24
N LEU A 330 1.54 -0.24 18.99
CA LEU A 330 1.73 -1.23 17.92
C LEU A 330 3.21 -1.64 17.84
N SER A 331 3.48 -2.96 17.85
CA SER A 331 4.85 -3.49 17.81
C SER A 331 5.56 -3.25 16.48
N LYS A 332 4.81 -3.22 15.36
CA LYS A 332 5.33 -2.96 14.00
C LYS A 332 5.75 -1.51 13.79
N PHE A 333 5.15 -0.57 14.52
CA PHE A 333 5.46 0.86 14.46
C PHE A 333 6.32 1.32 15.65
N GLY A 334 7.15 0.42 16.20
CA GLY A 334 8.11 0.76 17.25
C GLY A 334 7.50 1.21 18.59
N GLY A 335 6.20 0.98 18.80
CA GLY A 335 5.47 1.40 20.00
C GLY A 335 4.62 2.67 19.84
N LEU A 336 4.51 3.26 18.64
CA LEU A 336 3.46 4.23 18.34
C LEU A 336 2.07 3.58 18.42
N THR A 337 1.04 4.32 18.83
CA THR A 337 -0.33 3.82 18.80
C THR A 337 -0.93 3.84 17.38
N ALA A 338 -2.00 3.10 17.16
CA ALA A 338 -2.71 3.09 15.87
C ALA A 338 -3.20 4.51 15.47
N TYR A 339 -3.65 5.28 16.47
CA TYR A 339 -4.01 6.69 16.31
C TYR A 339 -2.82 7.60 16.00
N GLU A 340 -1.67 7.41 16.64
CA GLU A 340 -0.46 8.18 16.34
C GLU A 340 0.04 7.92 14.92
N VAL A 341 -0.07 6.69 14.41
CA VAL A 341 0.26 6.38 13.01
C VAL A 341 -0.74 7.01 12.04
N SER A 342 -2.05 7.01 12.33
CA SER A 342 -3.02 7.75 11.50
C SER A 342 -2.77 9.28 11.49
N LYS A 343 -2.19 9.85 12.55
CA LYS A 343 -1.69 11.25 12.53
C LYS A 343 -0.51 11.46 11.60
N LEU A 344 0.32 10.44 11.33
CA LEU A 344 1.34 10.50 10.26
C LEU A 344 0.71 10.50 8.87
N GLY A 345 -0.29 9.64 8.65
CA GLY A 345 -1.06 9.60 7.40
C GLY A 345 -1.68 10.96 7.08
N TYR A 346 -2.52 11.49 7.97
CA TYR A 346 -3.17 12.79 7.77
C TYR A 346 -2.17 13.98 7.67
N ASN A 347 -0.96 13.85 8.22
CA ASN A 347 0.08 14.89 8.06
C ASN A 347 0.54 15.06 6.60
N GLU A 348 0.31 14.06 5.73
CA GLU A 348 0.60 14.20 4.30
C GLU A 348 -0.49 14.96 3.53
N HIS A 349 -1.70 15.09 4.07
CA HIS A 349 -2.84 15.81 3.48
C HIS A 349 -2.75 17.33 3.69
N LYS A 350 -1.59 17.88 3.36
CA LYS A 350 -1.17 19.28 3.59
C LYS A 350 -2.14 20.28 2.98
N SER A 351 -2.75 19.96 1.82
CA SER A 351 -3.80 20.76 1.20
C SER A 351 -5.07 20.91 2.04
N GLN A 352 -5.30 20.02 3.02
CA GLN A 352 -6.46 20.02 3.92
C GLN A 352 -6.15 20.58 5.32
N HIS A 353 -4.91 20.98 5.61
CA HIS A 353 -4.49 21.42 6.96
C HIS A 353 -5.06 22.77 7.41
N TRP A 354 -5.75 23.49 6.52
CA TRP A 354 -6.49 24.72 6.86
C TRP A 354 -7.90 24.45 7.41
N THR A 355 -8.39 23.21 7.28
CA THR A 355 -9.75 22.81 7.69
C THR A 355 -9.89 22.72 9.21
N TRP A 356 -11.12 22.56 9.69
CA TRP A 356 -11.37 22.30 11.11
C TRP A 356 -10.87 20.91 11.56
N PHE A 357 -10.71 19.96 10.62
CA PHE A 357 -10.25 18.60 10.90
C PHE A 357 -8.89 18.60 11.58
N THR A 358 -7.92 19.42 11.17
CA THR A 358 -6.59 19.46 11.81
C THR A 358 -6.68 19.83 13.30
N LYS A 359 -7.56 20.77 13.66
CA LYS A 359 -7.78 21.16 15.06
C LYS A 359 -8.55 20.09 15.84
N TRP A 360 -9.46 19.37 15.18
CA TRP A 360 -10.23 18.28 15.79
C TRP A 360 -9.38 16.99 15.93
N PHE A 361 -8.54 16.67 14.97
CA PHE A 361 -7.78 15.42 14.92
C PHE A 361 -6.40 15.50 15.57
N MET A 362 -5.65 16.59 15.35
CA MET A 362 -4.28 16.78 15.85
C MET A 362 -4.17 17.89 16.92
N GLY A 363 -5.23 18.68 17.11
CA GLY A 363 -5.16 19.94 17.85
C GLY A 363 -5.27 19.84 19.37
N VAL A 364 -5.25 21.02 20.01
CA VAL A 364 -5.35 21.18 21.46
C VAL A 364 -6.81 21.36 21.89
N TYR A 365 -7.29 20.46 22.76
CA TYR A 365 -8.62 20.50 23.37
C TYR A 365 -8.50 20.64 24.91
N ASN A 366 -9.25 21.57 25.51
CA ASN A 366 -9.18 21.89 26.95
C ASN A 366 -7.75 22.08 27.53
N GLY A 367 -6.82 22.58 26.70
CA GLY A 367 -5.42 22.82 27.10
C GLY A 367 -4.52 21.58 27.06
N LYS A 368 -4.97 20.46 26.47
CA LYS A 368 -4.16 19.28 26.17
C LYS A 368 -4.14 19.02 24.66
N GLU A 369 -3.01 18.60 24.13
CA GLU A 369 -2.92 18.02 22.79
C GLU A 369 -3.73 16.72 22.69
N ARG A 370 -4.39 16.48 21.56
CA ARG A 370 -5.04 15.20 21.26
C ARG A 370 -3.97 14.15 20.92
N ASN A 371 -3.50 13.50 21.98
CA ASN A 371 -2.52 12.41 21.91
C ASN A 371 -3.16 11.04 22.13
N LYS A 372 -4.50 10.98 22.10
CA LYS A 372 -5.31 9.76 22.17
C LYS A 372 -6.54 9.87 21.27
N ALA A 373 -6.91 8.77 20.60
CA ALA A 373 -8.21 8.68 19.93
C ALA A 373 -9.36 8.79 20.94
N SER A 374 -9.16 8.31 22.17
CA SER A 374 -10.15 8.45 23.26
C SER A 374 -10.41 9.90 23.69
N ASP A 375 -9.59 10.88 23.28
CA ASP A 375 -9.82 12.31 23.53
C ASP A 375 -10.78 12.95 22.49
N ILE A 376 -11.18 12.20 21.45
CA ILE A 376 -12.13 12.61 20.42
C ILE A 376 -13.54 12.14 20.82
N ALA A 377 -14.37 13.09 21.27
CA ALA A 377 -15.72 12.84 21.79
C ALA A 377 -16.87 13.24 20.83
N GLU A 378 -16.55 13.75 19.64
CA GLU A 378 -17.50 14.12 18.59
C GLU A 378 -16.96 13.51 17.29
N TYR A 379 -17.76 12.68 16.62
CA TYR A 379 -17.36 11.83 15.48
C TYR A 379 -16.18 10.90 15.81
N SER A 380 -16.22 10.24 16.97
CA SER A 380 -15.05 9.50 17.48
C SER A 380 -14.67 8.32 16.57
N PRO A 381 -13.44 8.29 16.02
CA PRO A 381 -13.00 7.20 15.13
C PRO A 381 -12.86 5.85 15.86
N CYS A 382 -13.12 5.81 17.17
CA CYS A 382 -13.21 4.60 17.99
C CYS A 382 -14.59 3.93 17.88
N GLU A 383 -15.66 4.67 17.57
CA GLU A 383 -17.05 4.25 17.75
C GLU A 383 -17.70 3.77 16.44
N TYR A 384 -18.09 2.49 16.41
CA TYR A 384 -18.81 1.88 15.29
C TYR A 384 -19.97 1.03 15.81
N GLY A 385 -20.85 0.60 14.91
CA GLY A 385 -21.85 -0.43 15.19
C GLY A 385 -21.88 -1.48 14.09
N LEU A 386 -22.16 -2.73 14.48
CA LEU A 386 -22.32 -3.84 13.54
C LEU A 386 -23.69 -3.72 12.85
N TYR A 387 -23.69 -3.20 11.62
CA TYR A 387 -24.90 -3.00 10.81
C TYR A 387 -25.48 -4.32 10.28
N ARG A 388 -24.62 -5.22 9.82
CA ARG A 388 -25.02 -6.49 9.18
C ARG A 388 -24.04 -7.59 9.56
N SER A 389 -24.56 -8.80 9.80
CA SER A 389 -23.73 -9.99 10.02
C SER A 389 -24.45 -11.27 9.56
N THR A 390 -23.70 -12.17 8.93
CA THR A 390 -24.15 -13.55 8.63
C THR A 390 -23.57 -14.58 9.60
N VAL A 391 -22.68 -14.16 10.51
CA VAL A 391 -21.96 -15.02 11.48
C VAL A 391 -22.36 -14.80 12.95
N GLY A 392 -23.22 -13.81 13.22
CA GLY A 392 -23.68 -13.44 14.56
C GLY A 392 -23.11 -12.11 15.07
N GLU A 393 -23.54 -11.72 16.27
CA GLU A 393 -23.16 -10.46 16.93
C GLU A 393 -21.84 -10.58 17.70
N ASP A 394 -21.22 -9.44 18.00
CA ASP A 394 -20.02 -9.32 18.83
C ASP A 394 -20.36 -9.50 20.32
N VAL A 395 -19.62 -10.38 21.00
CA VAL A 395 -19.73 -10.65 22.44
C VAL A 395 -18.61 -9.95 23.23
N LEU A 396 -17.40 -9.92 22.68
CA LEU A 396 -16.24 -9.23 23.26
C LEU A 396 -16.18 -7.75 22.85
N LYS A 397 -16.65 -7.42 21.64
CA LYS A 397 -16.80 -6.03 21.16
C LYS A 397 -15.48 -5.25 21.21
N ASN A 398 -14.42 -5.87 20.71
CA ASN A 398 -13.07 -5.30 20.64
C ASN A 398 -12.28 -5.68 19.37
N ASP A 399 -12.91 -6.38 18.42
CA ASP A 399 -12.32 -6.77 17.13
C ASP A 399 -13.43 -6.87 16.05
N PHE A 400 -13.26 -6.20 14.90
CA PHE A 400 -14.19 -6.37 13.77
C PHE A 400 -14.22 -7.81 13.24
N PHE A 401 -13.14 -8.57 13.43
CA PHE A 401 -13.01 -9.98 13.07
C PHE A 401 -13.53 -10.96 14.14
N GLU A 402 -14.22 -10.49 15.20
CA GLU A 402 -14.89 -11.41 16.12
C GLU A 402 -15.86 -12.34 15.35
N ASN A 403 -15.77 -13.66 15.58
CA ASN A 403 -16.49 -14.69 14.83
C ASN A 403 -16.17 -14.79 13.31
N VAL A 404 -15.08 -14.18 12.83
CA VAL A 404 -14.67 -14.18 11.41
C VAL A 404 -13.21 -14.57 11.24
N GLU A 405 -12.98 -15.71 10.59
CA GLU A 405 -11.66 -16.08 10.08
C GLU A 405 -11.32 -15.27 8.81
N PRO A 406 -10.09 -14.72 8.69
CA PRO A 406 -9.54 -14.18 7.44
C PRO A 406 -9.64 -15.15 6.24
N HIS A 407 -9.32 -14.67 5.04
CA HIS A 407 -9.02 -15.57 3.93
C HIS A 407 -7.73 -16.32 4.24
N VAL A 408 -7.82 -17.65 4.29
CA VAL A 408 -6.63 -18.49 4.30
C VAL A 408 -5.89 -18.27 2.98
N ASP A 409 -4.60 -17.95 3.04
CA ASP A 409 -3.75 -18.01 1.87
C ASP A 409 -3.83 -19.42 1.28
N GLU A 410 -4.32 -19.51 0.05
CA GLU A 410 -4.19 -20.72 -0.76
C GLU A 410 -2.70 -20.89 -1.05
N THR A 411 -1.97 -21.52 -0.12
CA THR A 411 -0.56 -21.87 -0.29
C THR A 411 -0.42 -22.52 -1.65
N PRO A 412 0.39 -21.96 -2.58
CA PRO A 412 0.55 -22.56 -3.88
C PRO A 412 0.89 -24.04 -3.70
N VAL A 413 0.05 -24.90 -4.27
CA VAL A 413 0.43 -26.31 -4.41
C VAL A 413 1.80 -26.28 -5.09
N PRO A 414 2.82 -26.94 -4.55
CA PRO A 414 4.14 -26.91 -5.13
C PRO A 414 4.12 -27.69 -6.46
N THR A 415 3.69 -26.99 -7.51
CA THR A 415 4.35 -27.09 -8.80
C THR A 415 5.85 -27.05 -8.53
N THR A 416 6.56 -28.06 -9.03
CA THR A 416 8.00 -27.95 -9.22
C THR A 416 8.25 -26.59 -9.87
N PRO A 417 9.15 -25.74 -9.34
CA PRO A 417 9.40 -24.46 -9.96
C PRO A 417 9.88 -24.70 -11.39
N GLU A 418 9.03 -24.36 -12.37
CA GLU A 418 9.56 -23.89 -13.64
C GLU A 418 10.48 -22.71 -13.31
N PRO A 419 11.66 -22.61 -13.94
CA PRO A 419 12.62 -21.57 -13.63
C PRO A 419 11.93 -20.22 -13.75
N THR A 420 11.99 -19.39 -12.71
CA THR A 420 11.27 -18.12 -12.62
C THR A 420 11.58 -17.27 -13.85
N VAL A 421 10.64 -17.23 -14.78
CA VAL A 421 10.78 -16.45 -16.01
C VAL A 421 10.54 -15.01 -15.62
N THR A 422 11.62 -14.23 -15.52
CA THR A 422 11.59 -12.76 -15.51
C THR A 422 10.57 -12.28 -16.55
N PRO A 423 9.75 -11.25 -16.30
CA PRO A 423 8.80 -10.75 -17.29
C PRO A 423 9.53 -10.15 -18.49
N THR A 424 9.89 -10.99 -19.46
CA THR A 424 10.61 -10.62 -20.66
C THR A 424 9.71 -9.78 -21.56
N PRO A 425 10.09 -8.54 -21.90
CA PRO A 425 9.35 -7.74 -22.88
C PRO A 425 9.18 -8.49 -24.20
N LYS A 426 8.05 -8.27 -24.87
CA LYS A 426 7.66 -9.03 -26.06
C LYS A 426 8.46 -8.60 -27.30
N VAL A 427 9.70 -9.09 -27.41
CA VAL A 427 10.59 -8.87 -28.55
C VAL A 427 9.89 -9.24 -29.85
N THR A 428 9.75 -8.26 -30.75
CA THR A 428 9.13 -8.45 -32.06
C THR A 428 10.21 -8.66 -33.12
N GLU A 429 10.63 -9.92 -33.30
CA GLU A 429 11.66 -10.27 -34.29
C GLU A 429 11.19 -10.10 -35.74
N THR A 430 12.10 -9.65 -36.61
CA THR A 430 11.90 -9.58 -38.08
C THR A 430 12.64 -10.74 -38.76
N SER A 431 12.11 -11.22 -39.89
CA SER A 431 12.24 -12.62 -40.32
C SER A 431 13.50 -13.02 -41.14
N THR A 432 14.18 -14.10 -40.70
CA THR A 432 14.88 -15.16 -41.50
C THR A 432 16.13 -14.77 -42.35
N PRO A 433 16.98 -15.74 -42.83
CA PRO A 433 16.95 -17.22 -42.66
C PRO A 433 18.27 -17.96 -42.26
N GLU A 434 18.10 -18.98 -41.39
CA GLU A 434 18.58 -20.39 -41.51
C GLU A 434 20.06 -20.77 -41.85
N LYS A 435 20.69 -21.59 -40.97
CA LYS A 435 21.52 -22.78 -41.37
C LYS A 435 21.91 -23.79 -40.26
N THR A 436 21.31 -24.99 -40.32
CA THR A 436 21.86 -26.36 -40.06
C THR A 436 22.84 -26.70 -38.91
N ASP A 437 22.43 -27.66 -38.05
CA ASP A 437 23.14 -28.88 -37.55
C ASP A 437 24.55 -28.79 -36.90
N LYS A 438 24.88 -29.45 -35.76
CA LYS A 438 24.40 -30.70 -35.11
C LYS A 438 24.78 -30.76 -33.58
N PRO A 439 24.32 -31.73 -32.76
CA PRO A 439 24.38 -31.69 -31.28
C PRO A 439 25.53 -32.48 -30.62
N THR A 440 25.70 -32.34 -29.29
CA THR A 440 26.50 -33.23 -28.42
C THR A 440 25.90 -33.40 -27.01
N ASN A 441 26.01 -34.61 -26.44
CA ASN A 441 25.55 -35.07 -25.12
C ASN A 441 26.50 -34.71 -23.94
N THR A 442 26.28 -34.89 -22.62
CA THR A 442 25.19 -35.17 -21.62
C THR A 442 25.93 -35.65 -20.34
N PRO A 443 25.53 -35.43 -19.05
CA PRO A 443 24.29 -34.90 -18.43
C PRO A 443 24.49 -33.77 -17.38
N GLU A 444 23.39 -33.39 -16.71
CA GLU A 444 23.34 -32.66 -15.44
C GLU A 444 23.73 -33.51 -14.21
N ASN A 445 23.99 -32.88 -13.06
CA ASN A 445 23.55 -33.39 -11.75
C ASN A 445 23.50 -32.27 -10.68
N GLY A 446 22.30 -31.86 -10.25
CA GLY A 446 22.09 -30.84 -9.21
C GLY A 446 21.81 -31.45 -7.83
N GLY A 447 22.35 -30.86 -6.76
CA GLY A 447 22.14 -31.31 -5.37
C GLY A 447 21.54 -30.23 -4.48
N ASP A 448 20.42 -30.53 -3.82
CA ASP A 448 19.68 -29.59 -2.95
C ASP A 448 20.45 -29.25 -1.65
N ASN A 449 20.59 -27.94 -1.38
CA ASN A 449 21.32 -27.38 -0.26
C ASN A 449 20.61 -27.47 1.11
N ASN A 450 19.36 -27.97 1.17
CA ASN A 450 18.58 -28.02 2.42
C ASN A 450 19.16 -28.92 3.53
N ILE A 451 20.08 -29.83 3.23
CA ILE A 451 20.75 -30.67 4.25
C ILE A 451 21.67 -29.82 5.13
N GLY A 452 22.39 -28.85 4.55
CA GLY A 452 23.39 -28.03 5.26
C GLY A 452 22.80 -27.22 6.41
N LYS A 453 21.67 -26.55 6.18
CA LYS A 453 20.99 -25.72 7.21
C LYS A 453 20.55 -26.57 8.43
N LYS A 454 20.03 -27.78 8.22
CA LYS A 454 19.58 -28.67 9.30
C LYS A 454 20.75 -29.23 10.13
N VAL A 455 21.88 -29.55 9.49
CA VAL A 455 23.11 -29.96 10.20
C VAL A 455 23.70 -28.81 11.02
N LEU A 456 23.66 -27.58 10.49
CA LEU A 456 24.17 -26.40 11.17
C LEU A 456 23.41 -26.09 12.48
N TYR A 457 22.07 -26.10 12.46
CA TYR A 457 21.27 -25.89 13.67
C TYR A 457 21.53 -26.96 14.75
N ALA A 458 21.67 -28.23 14.37
CA ALA A 458 22.00 -29.30 15.30
C ALA A 458 23.38 -29.08 15.97
N ALA A 459 24.38 -28.61 15.22
CA ALA A 459 25.70 -28.31 15.75
C ALA A 459 25.68 -27.15 16.77
N VAL A 460 24.92 -26.08 16.51
CA VAL A 460 24.77 -24.94 17.43
C VAL A 460 24.15 -25.38 18.76
N ILE A 461 23.09 -26.19 18.72
CA ILE A 461 22.42 -26.70 19.94
C ILE A 461 23.38 -27.54 20.79
N VAL A 462 24.20 -28.39 20.16
CA VAL A 462 25.22 -29.20 20.87
C VAL A 462 26.29 -28.30 21.53
N VAL A 463 26.74 -27.24 20.87
CA VAL A 463 27.71 -26.28 21.45
C VAL A 463 27.12 -25.55 22.65
N VAL A 464 25.86 -25.08 22.57
CA VAL A 464 25.16 -24.43 23.70
C VAL A 464 25.02 -25.39 24.89
N LEU A 465 24.61 -26.64 24.66
CA LEU A 465 24.51 -27.67 25.70
C LEU A 465 25.86 -27.95 26.37
N ILE A 466 26.95 -28.02 25.59
CA ILE A 466 28.31 -28.18 26.12
C ILE A 466 28.69 -26.99 27.00
N MET A 467 28.39 -25.75 26.59
CA MET A 467 28.66 -24.55 27.40
C MET A 467 27.85 -24.54 28.70
N VAL A 468 26.55 -24.88 28.67
CA VAL A 468 25.72 -24.99 29.88
C VAL A 468 26.30 -26.02 30.86
N VAL A 469 26.69 -27.20 30.37
CA VAL A 469 27.34 -28.23 31.20
C VAL A 469 28.69 -27.75 31.76
N PHE A 470 29.45 -26.95 31.02
CA PHE A 470 30.72 -26.39 31.48
C PHE A 470 30.52 -25.32 32.57
N VAL A 471 29.55 -24.42 32.40
CA VAL A 471 29.18 -23.40 33.39
C VAL A 471 28.66 -24.06 34.67
N LEU A 472 27.77 -25.04 34.56
CA LEU A 472 27.29 -25.83 35.71
C LEU A 472 28.44 -26.53 36.44
N LYS A 473 29.41 -27.12 35.73
CA LYS A 473 30.62 -27.71 36.33
C LYS A 473 31.56 -26.70 36.99
N ILE A 474 31.51 -25.41 36.62
CA ILE A 474 32.27 -24.34 37.29
C ILE A 474 31.55 -23.88 38.56
N ILE A 475 30.21 -23.78 38.52
CA ILE A 475 29.37 -23.40 39.67
C ILE A 475 29.40 -24.49 40.75
N VAL A 476 29.18 -25.75 40.38
CA VAL A 476 29.22 -26.92 41.29
C VAL A 476 30.61 -27.18 41.87
N LYS A 477 31.65 -26.49 41.39
CA LYS A 477 33.02 -26.55 41.95
C LYS A 477 33.39 -25.29 42.75
N ARG A 478 32.39 -24.46 43.10
CA ARG A 478 32.49 -23.26 43.94
C ARG A 478 31.42 -23.23 45.06
N ILE A 479 30.73 -24.36 45.25
CA ILE A 479 29.91 -24.71 46.41
C ILE A 479 30.60 -25.90 47.09
#